data_AF-A0AAF0UM26-F1
#
_entry.id   AF-A0AAF0UM26-F1
#
_cell.length_a   1.000
_cell.length_b   1.000
_cell.length_c   1.000
_cell.angle_alpha   90.00
_cell.angle_beta   90.00
_cell.angle_gamma   90.00
#
_symmetry.space_group_name_H-M   'P 1'
#
loop_
_entity.id
_entity.type
_entity.pdbx_description
1 polymer ?
#
loop_
_entity_poly.entity_id
_entity_poly.type
_entity_poly.pdbx_seq_one_letter_code
_entity_poly.pdbx_strand_id
1 'polypeptide(L)'
;MGLRVRYPNLIRIGSETQKTRKQYLVIDHGSAQTPLHSPPKNPNAAYLRRKGFRFPISRTMADVEADVTTGQPRKRTFKKFSYRGVDLDSLLDMSTDELVKLFNARPRRRFQRGLKRKPMALIKKLRKAKREAPQGEKPEPVKTHLRNMIIVPEMIGSVIGIYNGKTFNQIEVKPEMIGHYLAEFSISYKPVKHGRPGIGATHSSRFIPLK
;
A
#
# COMPACT_ATOMS: atom_id res chain seq x y z
N MET A 1 25.21 -58.35 -18.74
CA MET A 1 25.21 -58.47 -17.26
C MET A 1 24.15 -57.55 -16.71
N GLY A 2 23.04 -58.14 -16.23
CA GLY A 2 21.86 -57.40 -15.79
C GLY A 2 21.86 -57.02 -14.31
N LEU A 3 21.10 -55.96 -14.02
CA LEU A 3 20.26 -55.69 -12.84
C LEU A 3 20.81 -55.98 -11.43
N ARG A 4 20.89 -54.93 -10.58
CA ARG A 4 20.14 -54.88 -9.30
C ARG A 4 20.19 -53.53 -8.60
N VAL A 5 18.99 -53.02 -8.35
CA VAL A 5 18.59 -52.03 -7.34
C VAL A 5 19.00 -52.50 -5.94
N ARG A 6 19.33 -51.59 -5.01
CA ARG A 6 19.03 -51.74 -3.57
C ARG A 6 19.19 -50.42 -2.80
N TYR A 7 18.05 -49.83 -2.42
CA TYR A 7 17.94 -48.93 -1.27
C TYR A 7 18.13 -49.71 0.04
N PRO A 8 18.64 -49.10 1.11
CA PRO A 8 18.31 -49.51 2.47
C PRO A 8 17.24 -48.57 3.07
N ASN A 9 16.08 -49.19 3.35
CA ASN A 9 15.03 -48.74 4.25
C ASN A 9 15.35 -49.17 5.70
N LEU A 10 14.46 -48.76 6.62
CA LEU A 10 14.13 -49.34 7.95
C LEU A 10 14.85 -48.69 9.15
N ILE A 11 14.27 -48.38 10.34
CA ILE A 11 12.99 -48.58 11.06
C ILE A 11 13.05 -47.56 12.25
N ARG A 12 12.08 -46.68 12.58
CA ARG A 12 10.79 -46.77 13.32
C ARG A 12 10.84 -47.26 14.80
N ILE A 13 9.89 -46.72 15.59
CA ILE A 13 9.47 -47.04 16.99
C ILE A 13 10.16 -46.13 18.03
N GLY A 14 9.50 -45.35 18.90
CA GLY A 14 8.11 -45.20 19.30
C GLY A 14 8.02 -45.03 20.84
N SER A 15 7.10 -44.18 21.34
CA SER A 15 6.55 -44.12 22.73
C SER A 15 7.51 -43.66 23.85
N GLU A 16 7.18 -42.95 24.95
CA GLU A 16 5.91 -42.53 25.56
C GLU A 16 6.21 -41.55 26.76
N THR A 17 5.26 -40.65 27.04
CA THR A 17 4.76 -40.16 28.37
C THR A 17 5.58 -39.44 29.48
N GLN A 18 4.99 -38.29 29.89
CA GLN A 18 4.74 -37.73 31.26
C GLN A 18 5.75 -36.75 31.95
N LYS A 19 5.38 -35.45 31.88
CA LYS A 19 4.95 -34.58 33.02
C LYS A 19 5.82 -34.52 34.30
N THR A 20 6.44 -33.36 34.55
CA THR A 20 6.65 -32.83 35.91
C THR A 20 6.40 -31.31 36.00
N ARG A 21 5.69 -30.94 37.07
CA ARG A 21 5.31 -29.59 37.53
C ARG A 21 6.43 -28.94 38.36
N LYS A 22 6.58 -27.61 38.28
CA LYS A 22 6.80 -26.63 39.37
C LYS A 22 6.33 -25.28 38.78
N GLN A 23 5.26 -24.56 39.16
CA GLN A 23 4.72 -24.08 40.44
C GLN A 23 5.74 -23.34 41.32
N TYR A 24 5.62 -22.00 41.33
CA TYR A 24 5.45 -21.03 42.45
C TYR A 24 4.98 -19.71 41.78
N LEU A 25 3.76 -19.16 41.95
CA LEU A 25 3.11 -18.55 43.14
C LEU A 25 4.00 -17.48 43.79
N VAL A 26 3.66 -16.22 44.07
CA VAL A 26 2.53 -15.25 43.95
C VAL A 26 3.14 -13.93 44.45
N ILE A 27 2.74 -12.75 43.96
CA ILE A 27 2.37 -11.58 44.82
C ILE A 27 1.39 -10.71 44.02
N ASP A 28 0.11 -10.75 44.43
CA ASP A 28 -0.90 -9.72 44.15
C ASP A 28 -0.55 -8.44 44.93
N HIS A 29 -0.62 -7.29 44.27
CA HIS A 29 -1.21 -6.08 44.87
C HIS A 29 -1.75 -5.19 43.74
N GLY A 30 -3.07 -5.03 43.75
CA GLY A 30 -3.76 -4.07 42.92
C GLY A 30 -3.39 -2.63 43.28
N SER A 31 -3.31 -1.79 42.25
CA SER A 31 -3.50 -0.36 42.38
C SER A 31 -4.31 0.12 41.19
N ALA A 32 -5.40 0.79 41.51
CA ALA A 32 -6.47 1.22 40.64
C ALA A 32 -6.00 2.00 39.40
N GLN A 33 -6.71 1.77 38.29
CA GLN A 33 -6.69 2.59 37.10
C GLN A 33 -7.22 3.99 37.42
N THR A 34 -6.39 5.03 37.27
CA THR A 34 -6.87 6.41 37.12
C THR A 34 -7.33 6.62 35.67
N PRO A 35 -8.59 6.98 35.40
CA PRO A 35 -9.03 7.24 34.04
C PRO A 35 -8.42 8.56 33.53
N LEU A 36 -7.55 8.45 32.52
CA LEU A 36 -7.07 9.60 31.76
C LEU A 36 -8.27 10.28 31.08
N HIS A 37 -8.52 11.52 31.49
CA HIS A 37 -9.50 12.44 30.94
C HIS A 37 -9.34 12.55 29.41
N SER A 38 -10.37 12.18 28.66
CA SER A 38 -10.41 12.36 27.21
C SER A 38 -10.61 13.85 26.90
N PRO A 39 -9.83 14.48 26.01
CA PRO A 39 -10.08 15.87 25.63
C PRO A 39 -11.43 15.98 24.90
N PRO A 40 -12.19 17.08 25.09
CA PRO A 40 -13.49 17.25 24.45
C PRO A 40 -13.36 17.28 22.92
N LYS A 41 -14.22 16.49 22.27
CA LYS A 41 -14.43 16.49 20.83
C LYS A 41 -15.12 17.80 20.44
N ASN A 42 -14.38 18.70 19.78
CA ASN A 42 -14.83 19.92 19.09
C ASN A 42 -14.74 21.25 19.88
N PRO A 43 -13.76 22.13 19.58
CA PRO A 43 -13.60 23.44 20.23
C PRO A 43 -14.64 24.50 19.82
N ASN A 44 -15.51 24.23 18.83
CA ASN A 44 -16.46 25.24 18.32
C ASN A 44 -17.86 25.19 18.96
N ALA A 45 -18.13 24.28 19.89
CA ALA A 45 -19.45 24.14 20.53
C ALA A 45 -19.82 25.34 21.43
N ALA A 46 -18.83 26.01 22.02
CA ALA A 46 -19.05 27.18 22.88
C ALA A 46 -19.50 28.44 22.11
N TYR A 47 -19.18 28.53 20.81
CA TYR A 47 -19.41 29.74 20.01
C TYR A 47 -20.87 29.92 19.57
N LEU A 48 -21.63 28.82 19.45
CA LEU A 48 -23.02 28.85 18.99
C LEU A 48 -24.04 29.10 20.11
N ARG A 49 -23.63 29.11 21.39
CA ARG A 49 -24.47 29.50 22.54
C ARG A 49 -24.57 31.01 22.75
N ARG A 50 -23.66 31.82 22.17
CA ARG A 50 -23.63 33.29 22.36
C ARG A 50 -24.54 34.08 21.40
N LYS A 51 -25.13 33.45 20.37
CA LYS A 51 -25.92 34.14 19.33
C LYS A 51 -27.44 33.89 19.36
N GLY A 52 -27.99 33.46 20.50
CA GLY A 52 -29.44 33.55 20.74
C GLY A 52 -30.36 32.82 19.75
N PHE A 53 -29.86 31.87 18.96
CA PHE A 53 -30.69 31.08 18.05
C PHE A 53 -31.45 30.01 18.84
N ARG A 54 -32.67 30.35 19.26
CA ARG A 54 -33.63 29.43 19.90
C ARG A 54 -34.45 28.76 18.79
N PHE A 55 -34.18 27.49 18.48
CA PHE A 55 -35.06 26.69 17.63
C PHE A 55 -36.29 26.22 18.44
N PRO A 56 -37.50 26.22 17.86
CA PRO A 56 -38.73 25.87 18.56
C PRO A 56 -38.80 24.37 18.85
N ILE A 57 -39.01 24.02 20.12
CA ILE A 57 -39.29 22.67 20.60
C ILE A 57 -40.80 22.52 20.69
N SER A 58 -41.41 21.82 19.74
CA SER A 58 -42.73 21.21 19.91
C SER A 58 -42.96 20.12 18.86
N ARG A 59 -42.49 18.90 19.14
CA ARG A 59 -43.10 17.67 18.62
C ARG A 59 -43.09 16.63 19.75
N THR A 60 -44.29 16.12 19.97
CA THR A 60 -44.77 15.31 21.07
C THR A 60 -44.09 13.94 21.15
N MET A 61 -43.86 13.48 22.38
CA MET A 61 -43.48 12.11 22.72
C MET A 61 -44.61 11.14 22.34
N ALA A 62 -44.37 10.30 21.34
CA ALA A 62 -44.93 8.96 21.21
C ALA A 62 -44.19 8.23 20.07
N ASP A 63 -43.77 7.00 20.37
CA ASP A 63 -43.38 5.93 19.44
C ASP A 63 -42.06 6.07 18.68
N VAL A 64 -40.95 5.75 19.36
CA VAL A 64 -39.82 5.05 18.71
C VAL A 64 -39.33 3.97 19.66
N GLU A 65 -39.87 2.76 19.48
CA GLU A 65 -39.32 1.49 19.95
C GLU A 65 -37.80 1.48 19.75
N ALA A 66 -37.09 1.32 20.85
CA ALA A 66 -35.65 1.40 20.93
C ALA A 66 -35.01 0.06 20.54
N ASP A 67 -34.82 -0.18 19.24
CA ASP A 67 -33.86 -1.19 18.78
C ASP A 67 -32.43 -0.63 18.88
N VAL A 68 -31.93 -0.59 20.11
CA VAL A 68 -30.52 -0.33 20.40
C VAL A 68 -29.73 -1.60 20.10
N THR A 69 -29.55 -1.89 18.81
CA THR A 69 -28.60 -2.90 18.38
C THR A 69 -27.19 -2.42 18.74
N THR A 70 -26.66 -3.01 19.81
CA THR A 70 -25.28 -2.89 20.27
C THR A 70 -24.30 -2.92 19.09
N GLY A 71 -23.46 -1.89 19.01
CA GLY A 71 -22.60 -1.55 17.88
C GLY A 71 -21.77 -2.72 17.35
N GLN A 72 -22.25 -3.32 16.25
CA GLN A 72 -21.45 -4.17 15.39
C GLN A 72 -20.35 -3.29 14.72
N PRO A 73 -19.07 -3.71 14.71
CA PRO A 73 -18.04 -2.98 13.99
C PRO A 73 -18.44 -2.92 12.51
N ARG A 74 -18.58 -1.71 11.97
CA ARG A 74 -18.92 -1.48 10.55
C ARG A 74 -18.02 -2.35 9.68
N LYS A 75 -18.59 -3.33 8.97
CA LYS A 75 -17.88 -4.13 7.97
C LYS A 75 -17.21 -3.15 7.01
N ARG A 76 -15.88 -3.12 6.96
CA ARG A 76 -15.13 -2.26 6.05
C ARG A 76 -15.55 -2.62 4.64
N THR A 77 -16.34 -1.76 3.99
CA THR A 77 -16.69 -1.94 2.59
C THR A 77 -15.41 -1.80 1.77
N PHE A 78 -15.15 -2.77 0.90
CA PHE A 78 -14.05 -2.69 -0.03
C PHE A 78 -14.28 -1.46 -0.92
N LYS A 79 -13.40 -0.45 -0.81
CA LYS A 79 -13.49 0.75 -1.64
C LYS A 79 -13.07 0.35 -3.05
N LYS A 80 -14.02 0.37 -3.99
CA LYS A 80 -13.72 0.28 -5.42
C LYS A 80 -12.83 1.46 -5.79
N PHE A 81 -11.74 1.19 -6.51
CA PHE A 81 -10.85 2.23 -6.97
C PHE A 81 -11.53 3.03 -8.08
N SER A 82 -11.58 4.35 -7.92
CA SER A 82 -12.02 5.27 -8.96
C SER A 82 -10.94 6.33 -9.20
N TYR A 83 -10.69 6.65 -10.47
CA TYR A 83 -9.77 7.70 -10.87
C TYR A 83 -10.59 8.91 -11.32
N ARG A 84 -10.53 10.01 -10.55
CA ARG A 84 -11.23 11.27 -10.84
C ARG A 84 -12.74 11.11 -11.07
N GLY A 85 -13.37 10.20 -10.32
CA GLY A 85 -14.80 9.92 -10.42
C GLY A 85 -15.19 8.92 -11.50
N VAL A 86 -14.21 8.30 -12.18
CA VAL A 86 -14.44 7.23 -13.16
C VAL A 86 -13.95 5.90 -12.61
N ASP A 87 -14.75 4.85 -12.76
CA ASP A 87 -14.43 3.51 -12.30
C ASP A 87 -13.35 2.83 -13.17
N LEU A 88 -12.72 1.80 -12.61
CA LEU A 88 -11.62 1.10 -13.27
C LEU A 88 -12.04 0.43 -14.59
N ASP A 89 -13.20 -0.21 -14.61
CA ASP A 89 -13.69 -0.92 -15.79
C ASP A 89 -13.99 0.07 -16.92
N SER A 90 -14.65 1.18 -16.58
CA SER A 90 -14.90 2.28 -17.51
C SER A 90 -13.60 2.93 -18.03
N LEU A 91 -12.52 2.99 -17.23
CA LEU A 91 -11.21 3.49 -17.69
C LEU A 91 -10.54 2.61 -18.73
N LEU A 92 -10.87 1.32 -18.78
CA LEU A 92 -10.32 0.39 -19.77
C LEU A 92 -11.04 0.47 -21.10
N ASP A 93 -12.35 0.72 -21.08
CA ASP A 93 -13.20 0.78 -22.28
C ASP A 93 -13.18 2.16 -22.96
N MET A 94 -12.80 3.21 -22.23
CA MET A 94 -12.73 4.57 -22.76
C MET A 94 -11.69 4.73 -23.88
N SER A 95 -11.98 5.65 -24.79
CA SER A 95 -11.06 6.07 -25.84
C SER A 95 -9.84 6.79 -25.26
N THR A 96 -8.72 6.78 -26.00
CA THR A 96 -7.49 7.48 -25.56
C THR A 96 -7.71 9.00 -25.45
N ASP A 97 -8.54 9.58 -26.31
CA ASP A 97 -8.80 11.03 -26.33
C ASP A 97 -9.58 11.49 -25.11
N GLU A 98 -10.53 10.68 -24.64
CA GLU A 98 -11.29 10.94 -23.40
C GLU A 98 -10.40 10.75 -22.17
N LEU A 99 -9.60 9.68 -22.15
CA LEU A 99 -8.63 9.43 -21.08
C LEU A 99 -7.66 10.60 -20.90
N VAL A 100 -7.20 11.21 -22.00
CA VAL A 100 -6.28 12.34 -22.00
C VAL A 100 -6.88 13.59 -21.35
N LYS A 101 -8.20 13.79 -21.43
CA LYS A 101 -8.91 14.90 -20.76
C LYS A 101 -8.91 14.75 -19.23
N LEU A 102 -8.90 13.52 -18.74
CA LEU A 102 -8.86 13.21 -17.30
C LEU A 102 -7.46 13.40 -16.71
N PHE A 103 -6.40 13.32 -17.50
CA PHE A 103 -5.04 13.48 -16.97
C PHE A 103 -4.68 14.94 -16.63
N ASN A 104 -3.67 15.09 -15.76
CA ASN A 104 -3.03 16.37 -15.48
C ASN A 104 -2.26 16.90 -16.71
N ALA A 105 -1.91 18.19 -16.67
CA ALA A 105 -1.38 18.93 -17.81
C ALA A 105 -0.14 18.29 -18.47
N ARG A 106 0.77 17.71 -17.68
CA ARG A 106 2.04 17.17 -18.19
C ARG A 106 1.86 15.87 -19.00
N PRO A 107 1.20 14.83 -18.47
CA PRO A 107 0.72 13.70 -19.26
C PRO A 107 -0.12 14.08 -20.47
N ARG A 108 -1.10 14.98 -20.32
CA ARG A 108 -1.92 15.46 -21.44
C ARG A 108 -1.07 16.02 -22.59
N ARG A 109 -0.13 16.92 -22.28
CA ARG A 109 0.82 17.48 -23.25
C ARG A 109 1.68 16.40 -23.91
N ARG A 110 2.06 15.35 -23.17
CA ARG A 110 2.86 14.25 -23.72
C ARG A 110 2.05 13.43 -24.72
N PHE A 111 0.80 13.08 -24.41
CA PHE A 111 -0.08 12.38 -25.34
C PHE A 111 -0.39 13.22 -26.58
N GLN A 112 -0.61 14.52 -26.42
CA GLN A 112 -0.82 15.45 -27.55
C GLN A 112 0.40 15.55 -28.48
N ARG A 113 1.63 15.47 -27.93
CA ARG A 113 2.87 15.41 -28.71
C ARG A 113 3.11 14.04 -29.37
N GLY A 114 2.30 13.04 -29.03
CA GLY A 114 2.38 11.69 -29.57
C GLY A 114 3.31 10.73 -28.81
N LEU A 115 2.90 9.47 -28.82
CA LEU A 115 3.66 8.32 -28.33
C LEU A 115 4.61 7.81 -29.43
N LYS A 116 5.93 7.95 -29.23
CA LYS A 116 6.92 7.39 -30.17
C LYS A 116 6.85 5.85 -30.24
N ARG A 117 7.53 5.25 -31.22
CA ARG A 117 7.60 3.79 -31.44
C ARG A 117 8.02 2.99 -30.19
N LYS A 118 8.99 3.49 -29.41
CA LYS A 118 9.52 2.79 -28.22
C LYS A 118 8.44 2.58 -27.13
N PRO A 119 7.72 3.62 -26.68
CA PRO A 119 6.53 3.48 -25.84
C PRO A 119 5.48 2.48 -26.36
N MET A 120 5.13 2.52 -27.64
CA MET A 120 4.14 1.60 -28.22
C MET A 120 4.61 0.15 -28.20
N ALA A 121 5.91 -0.08 -28.46
CA ALA A 121 6.51 -1.40 -28.35
C ALA A 121 6.46 -1.95 -26.92
N LEU A 122 6.61 -1.10 -25.90
CA LEU A 122 6.48 -1.50 -24.50
C LEU A 122 5.05 -1.94 -24.19
N ILE A 123 4.03 -1.17 -24.61
CA ILE A 123 2.62 -1.54 -24.43
C ILE A 123 2.34 -2.89 -25.09
N LYS A 124 2.83 -3.11 -26.32
CA LYS A 124 2.66 -4.38 -27.03
C LYS A 124 3.29 -5.55 -26.28
N LYS A 125 4.48 -5.38 -25.71
CA LYS A 125 5.15 -6.41 -24.89
C LYS A 125 4.36 -6.73 -23.63
N LEU A 126 3.81 -5.72 -22.95
CA LEU A 126 3.01 -5.91 -21.75
C LEU A 126 1.68 -6.61 -22.05
N ARG A 127 1.01 -6.23 -23.15
CA ARG A 127 -0.20 -6.93 -23.63
C ARG A 127 0.07 -8.40 -23.92
N LYS A 128 1.24 -8.71 -24.51
CA LYS A 128 1.69 -10.09 -24.75
C LYS A 128 1.90 -10.85 -23.43
N ALA A 129 2.69 -10.28 -22.51
CA ALA A 129 2.98 -10.90 -21.21
C ALA A 129 1.70 -11.15 -20.39
N LYS A 130 0.73 -10.22 -20.41
CA LYS A 130 -0.56 -10.37 -19.74
C LYS A 130 -1.43 -11.46 -20.34
N ARG A 131 -1.30 -11.75 -21.64
CA ARG A 131 -2.04 -12.81 -22.34
C ARG A 131 -1.43 -14.19 -22.11
N GLU A 132 -0.11 -14.27 -22.01
CA GLU A 132 0.63 -15.53 -21.80
C GLU A 132 0.59 -16.00 -20.34
N ALA A 133 0.33 -15.10 -19.39
CA ALA A 133 0.22 -15.43 -17.98
C ALA A 133 -1.01 -16.33 -17.71
N PRO A 134 -0.86 -17.42 -16.94
CA PRO A 134 -1.98 -18.24 -16.53
C PRO A 134 -2.89 -17.49 -15.56
N GLN A 135 -4.17 -17.85 -15.54
CA GLN A 135 -5.19 -17.19 -14.73
C GLN A 135 -4.86 -17.32 -13.25
N GLY A 136 -4.56 -16.19 -12.60
CA GLY A 136 -4.24 -16.11 -11.17
C GLY A 136 -2.76 -15.91 -10.85
N GLU A 137 -1.85 -16.09 -11.83
CA GLU A 137 -0.43 -15.81 -11.63
C GLU A 137 -0.03 -14.42 -12.11
N LYS A 138 1.09 -13.92 -11.57
CA LYS A 138 1.65 -12.64 -11.99
C LYS A 138 2.35 -12.81 -13.35
N PRO A 139 2.15 -11.87 -14.29
CA PRO A 139 2.80 -11.94 -15.59
C PRO A 139 4.32 -11.78 -15.48
N GLU A 140 5.03 -12.29 -16.48
CA GLU A 140 6.49 -12.20 -16.55
C GLU A 140 6.96 -10.72 -16.51
N PRO A 141 7.99 -10.38 -15.71
CA PRO A 141 8.48 -9.01 -15.58
C PRO A 141 9.14 -8.51 -16.87
N VAL A 142 8.51 -7.50 -17.50
CA VAL A 142 9.06 -6.86 -18.71
C VAL A 142 10.06 -5.77 -18.32
N LYS A 143 11.33 -5.94 -18.71
CA LYS A 143 12.40 -4.96 -18.45
C LYS A 143 12.32 -3.77 -19.41
N THR A 144 12.49 -2.56 -18.87
CA THR A 144 12.45 -1.31 -19.64
C THR A 144 13.40 -0.25 -19.10
N HIS A 145 13.97 0.55 -20.01
CA HIS A 145 14.72 1.76 -19.71
C HIS A 145 13.87 3.04 -19.85
N LEU A 146 12.62 2.90 -20.30
CA LEU A 146 11.73 4.02 -20.59
C LEU A 146 11.13 4.60 -19.29
N ARG A 147 11.94 5.35 -18.53
CA ARG A 147 11.49 6.04 -17.31
C ARG A 147 10.48 7.16 -17.60
N ASN A 148 10.45 7.68 -18.83
CA ASN A 148 9.55 8.74 -19.27
C ASN A 148 8.17 8.25 -19.76
N MET A 149 7.86 6.95 -19.60
CA MET A 149 6.55 6.39 -19.93
C MET A 149 5.52 6.75 -18.84
N ILE A 150 4.32 7.12 -19.26
CA ILE A 150 3.16 7.34 -18.38
C ILE A 150 2.44 6.01 -18.22
N ILE A 151 1.98 5.70 -17.01
CA ILE A 151 1.18 4.51 -16.74
C ILE A 151 -0.23 4.71 -17.30
N VAL A 152 -0.59 3.84 -18.24
CA VAL A 152 -1.90 3.78 -18.91
C VAL A 152 -2.75 2.70 -18.22
N PRO A 153 -4.10 2.84 -18.14
CA PRO A 153 -4.96 1.84 -17.50
C PRO A 153 -4.76 0.41 -18.01
N GLU A 154 -4.44 0.21 -19.28
CA GLU A 154 -4.15 -1.11 -19.85
C GLU A 154 -2.99 -1.86 -19.17
N MET A 155 -2.04 -1.12 -18.57
CA MET A 155 -0.83 -1.69 -17.96
C MET A 155 -1.09 -2.26 -16.56
N ILE A 156 -2.29 -2.08 -16.02
CA ILE A 156 -2.65 -2.52 -14.67
C ILE A 156 -2.58 -4.04 -14.56
N GLY A 157 -1.98 -4.50 -13.46
CA GLY A 157 -1.69 -5.92 -13.21
C GLY A 157 -0.46 -6.45 -13.94
N SER A 158 0.24 -5.62 -14.72
CA SER A 158 1.52 -6.01 -15.33
C SER A 158 2.68 -5.80 -14.35
N VAL A 159 3.72 -6.63 -14.48
CA VAL A 159 4.98 -6.45 -13.74
C VAL A 159 6.02 -5.81 -14.66
N ILE A 160 6.56 -4.67 -14.26
CA ILE A 160 7.51 -3.89 -15.05
C ILE A 160 8.83 -3.78 -14.29
N GLY A 161 9.93 -4.16 -14.94
CA GLY A 161 11.28 -3.92 -14.45
C GLY A 161 11.79 -2.56 -14.93
N ILE A 162 11.82 -1.55 -14.05
CA ILE A 162 12.24 -0.19 -14.39
C ILE A 162 13.72 -0.01 -14.07
N TYR A 163 14.53 0.34 -15.07
CA TYR A 163 15.95 0.60 -14.89
C TYR A 163 16.20 1.87 -14.07
N ASN A 164 16.97 1.76 -12.99
CA ASN A 164 17.32 2.90 -12.12
C ASN A 164 18.71 3.51 -12.42
N GLY A 165 19.50 2.89 -13.29
CA GLY A 165 20.90 3.24 -13.56
C GLY A 165 21.90 2.14 -13.23
N LYS A 166 21.50 1.13 -12.43
CA LYS A 166 22.30 -0.03 -12.05
C LYS A 166 21.53 -1.34 -12.13
N THR A 167 20.29 -1.34 -11.66
CA THR A 167 19.42 -2.51 -11.54
C THR A 167 18.05 -2.25 -12.16
N PHE A 168 17.33 -3.32 -12.47
CA PHE A 168 15.92 -3.26 -12.83
C PHE A 168 15.07 -3.49 -11.58
N ASN A 169 14.37 -2.46 -11.15
CA ASN A 169 13.46 -2.54 -10.01
C ASN A 169 12.11 -3.07 -10.52
N GLN A 170 11.69 -4.23 -10.03
CA GLN A 170 10.41 -4.84 -10.43
C GLN A 170 9.27 -4.19 -9.66
N ILE A 171 8.30 -3.65 -10.39
CA ILE A 171 7.13 -2.97 -9.84
C ILE A 171 5.89 -3.59 -10.48
N GLU A 172 4.97 -4.03 -9.63
CA GLU A 172 3.63 -4.44 -10.03
C GLU A 172 2.75 -3.19 -10.13
N VAL A 173 2.15 -2.99 -11.31
CA VAL A 173 1.36 -1.78 -11.59
C VAL A 173 0.00 -1.87 -10.90
N LYS A 174 -0.19 -1.03 -9.89
CA LYS A 174 -1.47 -0.87 -9.18
C LYS A 174 -2.34 0.18 -9.86
N PRO A 175 -3.68 0.12 -9.71
CA PRO A 175 -4.59 1.15 -10.23
C PRO A 175 -4.27 2.57 -9.74
N GLU A 176 -3.78 2.69 -8.51
CA GLU A 176 -3.39 3.97 -7.88
C GLU A 176 -2.25 4.69 -8.62
N MET A 177 -1.51 3.98 -9.48
CA MET A 177 -0.36 4.52 -10.19
C MET A 177 -0.73 5.14 -11.55
N ILE A 178 -2.00 5.11 -11.96
CA ILE A 178 -2.47 5.67 -13.24
C ILE A 178 -2.13 7.16 -13.33
N GLY A 179 -1.59 7.58 -14.47
CA GLY A 179 -1.23 8.99 -14.74
C GLY A 179 0.15 9.41 -14.23
N HIS A 180 0.81 8.59 -13.41
CA HIS A 180 2.19 8.83 -12.98
C HIS A 180 3.20 8.34 -14.02
N TYR A 181 4.44 8.85 -13.92
CA TYR A 181 5.56 8.36 -14.72
C TYR A 181 6.22 7.14 -14.08
N LEU A 182 6.69 6.21 -14.91
CA LEU A 182 7.49 5.05 -14.48
C LEU A 182 8.73 5.47 -13.66
N ALA A 183 9.31 6.64 -13.95
CA ALA A 183 10.43 7.19 -13.20
C ALA A 183 10.17 7.36 -11.70
N GLU A 184 8.92 7.66 -11.32
CA GLU A 184 8.53 8.01 -9.94
C GLU A 184 8.64 6.80 -9.00
N PHE A 185 8.49 5.59 -9.53
CA PHE A 185 8.48 4.36 -8.76
C PHE A 185 9.86 3.71 -8.61
N SER A 186 10.88 4.24 -9.29
CA SER A 186 12.24 3.69 -9.28
C SER A 186 13.24 4.77 -8.89
N ILE A 187 13.69 4.71 -7.64
CA ILE A 187 14.67 5.63 -7.06
C ILE A 187 16.03 5.36 -7.71
N SER A 188 16.63 6.41 -8.28
CA SER A 188 17.92 6.34 -8.98
C SER A 188 19.14 6.46 -8.06
N TYR A 189 18.94 6.85 -6.81
CA TYR A 189 19.99 7.02 -5.82
C TYR A 189 19.67 6.22 -4.57
N LYS A 190 20.67 6.03 -3.71
CA LYS A 190 20.45 5.49 -2.36
C LYS A 190 20.27 6.66 -1.41
N PRO A 191 19.15 6.76 -0.66
CA PRO A 191 18.96 7.84 0.29
C PRO A 191 20.09 7.81 1.33
N VAL A 192 20.79 8.94 1.46
CA VAL A 192 21.89 9.07 2.41
C VAL A 192 21.29 9.26 3.80
N LYS A 193 21.55 8.31 4.70
CA LYS A 193 21.30 8.49 6.13
C LYS A 193 22.63 8.90 6.74
N HIS A 194 22.72 10.16 7.19
CA HIS A 194 23.93 10.61 7.88
C HIS A 194 24.09 9.81 9.17
N GLY A 195 25.26 9.19 9.32
CA GLY A 195 25.67 8.58 10.58
C GLY A 195 26.05 9.65 11.59
N ARG A 196 26.49 9.22 12.78
CA ARG A 196 27.16 10.11 13.70
C ARG A 196 28.38 10.71 12.99
N PRO A 197 28.59 12.04 13.05
CA PRO A 197 29.80 12.63 12.55
C PRO A 197 31.01 11.96 13.20
N GLY A 198 32.03 11.62 12.39
CA GLY A 198 33.30 11.16 12.92
C GLY A 198 33.94 12.21 13.84
N ILE A 199 34.80 11.77 14.75
CA ILE A 199 35.65 12.69 15.53
C ILE A 199 36.49 13.50 14.52
N GLY A 200 36.40 14.82 14.58
CA GLY A 200 37.03 15.73 13.62
C GLY A 200 36.26 16.04 12.32
N ALA A 201 35.11 15.40 12.06
CA ALA A 201 34.29 15.67 10.87
C ALA A 201 33.41 16.94 10.98
N THR A 202 33.14 17.39 12.21
CA THR A 202 32.40 18.63 12.49
C THR A 202 33.28 19.59 13.26
N HIS A 203 33.10 20.90 13.06
CA HIS A 203 33.89 21.93 13.74
C HIS A 203 33.84 21.79 15.29
N SER A 204 32.71 21.32 15.82
CA SER A 204 32.51 21.05 17.25
C SER A 204 33.13 19.76 17.77
N SER A 205 33.42 18.77 16.91
CA SER A 205 34.02 17.48 17.30
C SER A 205 35.54 17.45 17.18
N ARG A 206 36.16 18.58 16.82
CA ARG A 206 37.62 18.70 16.62
C ARG A 206 38.40 18.79 17.93
N PHE A 207 37.75 19.22 19.02
CA PHE A 207 38.34 19.45 20.34
C PHE A 207 37.92 18.40 21.39
N ILE A 208 37.41 17.24 20.97
CA ILE A 208 37.15 16.14 21.91
C ILE A 208 38.47 15.41 22.14
N PRO A 209 39.06 15.46 23.36
CA PRO A 209 40.31 14.78 23.63
C PRO A 209 40.10 13.27 23.53
N LEU A 210 40.92 12.61 22.71
CA LEU A 210 41.00 11.15 22.67
C LEU A 210 41.71 10.69 23.95
N LYS A 211 41.13 9.70 24.63
CA LYS A 211 41.70 9.07 25.81
C LYS A 211 42.55 7.88 25.42
#